data_AF-L5NKY9-F1
#
_entry.id   AF-L5NKY9-F1
#
_cell.length_a   1.000
_cell.length_b   1.000
_cell.length_c   1.000
_cell.angle_alpha   90.00
_cell.angle_beta   90.00
_cell.angle_gamma   90.00
#
_symmetry.space_group_name_H-M   'P 1'
#
loop_
_entity.id
_entity.type
_entity.pdbx_description
1 polymer ?
#
loop_
_entity_poly.entity_id
_entity_poly.type
_entity_poly.pdbx_seq_one_letter_code
_entity_poly.pdbx_strand_id
1 'polypeptide(L)'
;MTAGNGRRVGSPYAPHTDADEEAMLDAVGVDSVEALFDIPEEIRFDGEFGVSGADERELRNAMADLFSRNEELTEFLGRGHHAHYVPALVDDLSRRSEFLTSYTQYQPEIAQGFLQVLFEYQSMLVELTGLPVANCSMYDAATALAEAALLANRLRRGASGHRVLVPEHLHEGRLGVLENYLDGAEMEIGEYPMADGAVDVEALADLVD
;
A
#
# COMPACT_ATOMS: atom_id res chain seq x y z
N MET A 1 -19.39 7.47 -22.08
CA MET A 1 -18.78 8.32 -23.12
C MET A 1 -19.56 8.13 -24.41
N THR A 2 -20.41 9.09 -24.75
CA THR A 2 -21.07 9.14 -26.06
C THR A 2 -20.08 9.72 -27.06
N ALA A 3 -19.78 8.99 -28.14
CA ALA A 3 -19.10 9.62 -29.27
C ALA A 3 -20.01 10.72 -29.83
N GLY A 4 -19.42 11.75 -30.45
CA GLY A 4 -20.11 12.91 -31.05
C GLY A 4 -21.13 12.59 -32.17
N ASN A 5 -21.59 11.34 -32.27
CA ASN A 5 -22.60 10.86 -33.21
C ASN A 5 -23.74 10.09 -32.50
N GLY A 6 -23.95 10.30 -31.20
CA GLY A 6 -25.10 9.76 -30.45
C GLY A 6 -25.06 8.25 -30.15
N ARG A 7 -24.03 7.53 -30.58
CA ARG A 7 -23.80 6.13 -30.21
C ARG A 7 -22.99 6.05 -28.91
N ARG A 8 -23.50 5.31 -27.93
CA ARG A 8 -22.75 4.89 -26.74
C ARG A 8 -21.53 4.10 -27.24
N VAL A 9 -20.32 4.59 -26.97
CA VAL A 9 -19.11 3.80 -27.19
C VAL A 9 -19.08 2.81 -26.04
N GLY A 10 -19.23 1.51 -26.35
CA GLY A 10 -19.10 0.46 -25.35
C GLY A 10 -17.77 0.59 -24.61
N SER A 11 -17.78 0.34 -23.31
CA SER A 11 -16.56 0.39 -22.50
C SER A 11 -15.95 -1.00 -22.46
N PRO A 12 -14.62 -1.16 -22.65
CA PRO A 12 -13.97 -2.46 -22.42
C PRO A 12 -14.06 -2.90 -20.94
N TYR A 13 -14.51 -2.01 -20.04
CA TYR A 13 -14.69 -2.27 -18.62
C TYR A 13 -16.15 -2.47 -18.20
N ALA A 14 -17.11 -2.24 -19.11
CA ALA A 14 -18.54 -2.53 -18.89
C ALA A 14 -19.05 -3.33 -20.09
N PRO A 15 -19.11 -4.68 -19.99
CA PRO A 15 -19.30 -5.55 -21.15
C PRO A 15 -20.76 -5.62 -21.62
N HIS A 16 -21.71 -5.13 -20.83
CA HIS A 16 -23.14 -5.21 -21.09
C HIS A 16 -23.51 -4.45 -22.36
N THR A 17 -24.29 -5.10 -23.23
CA THR A 17 -24.93 -4.46 -24.37
C THR A 17 -26.25 -3.80 -23.95
N ASP A 18 -26.81 -2.95 -24.81
CA ASP A 18 -28.12 -2.33 -24.54
C ASP A 18 -29.21 -3.40 -24.28
N ALA A 19 -29.14 -4.56 -24.94
CA ALA A 19 -30.06 -5.67 -24.73
C ALA A 19 -29.84 -6.40 -23.39
N ASP A 20 -28.59 -6.51 -22.93
CA ASP A 20 -28.29 -7.05 -21.60
C ASP A 20 -28.79 -6.10 -20.51
N GLU A 21 -28.59 -4.79 -20.69
CA GLU A 21 -29.10 -3.77 -19.77
C GLU A 21 -30.64 -3.81 -19.68
N GLU A 22 -31.36 -3.88 -20.82
CA GLU A 22 -32.82 -4.00 -20.84
C GLU A 22 -33.31 -5.24 -20.10
N ALA A 23 -32.73 -6.41 -20.39
CA ALA A 23 -33.11 -7.66 -19.73
C ALA A 23 -32.82 -7.65 -18.22
N MET A 24 -31.73 -7.02 -17.78
CA MET A 24 -31.40 -6.84 -16.38
C MET A 24 -32.36 -5.90 -15.65
N LEU A 25 -32.74 -4.78 -16.29
CA LEU A 25 -33.69 -3.81 -15.76
C LEU A 25 -35.09 -4.42 -15.59
N ASP A 26 -35.57 -5.16 -16.61
CA ASP A 26 -36.82 -5.92 -16.55
C ASP A 26 -36.82 -6.94 -15.41
N ALA A 27 -35.70 -7.65 -15.20
CA ALA A 27 -35.58 -8.66 -14.16
C ALA A 27 -35.67 -8.10 -12.74
N VAL A 28 -35.21 -6.86 -12.52
CA VAL A 28 -35.30 -6.16 -11.23
C VAL A 28 -36.53 -5.24 -11.13
N GLY A 29 -37.31 -5.10 -12.21
CA GLY A 29 -38.58 -4.40 -12.23
C GLY A 29 -38.48 -2.88 -12.21
N VAL A 30 -37.44 -2.31 -12.84
CA VAL A 30 -37.26 -0.85 -12.95
C VAL A 30 -37.06 -0.43 -14.40
N ASP A 31 -37.47 0.80 -14.73
CA ASP A 31 -37.49 1.27 -16.13
C ASP A 31 -36.17 1.95 -16.58
N SER A 32 -35.25 2.25 -15.64
CA SER A 32 -33.97 2.89 -15.98
C SER A 32 -32.87 2.62 -14.95
N VAL A 33 -31.61 2.84 -15.35
CA VAL A 33 -30.44 2.74 -14.44
C VAL A 33 -30.54 3.77 -13.31
N GLU A 34 -31.06 4.97 -13.58
CA GLU A 34 -31.25 6.01 -12.57
C GLU A 34 -32.23 5.57 -11.46
N ALA A 35 -33.22 4.75 -11.79
CA ALA A 35 -34.17 4.21 -10.82
C ALA A 35 -33.55 3.21 -9.83
N LEU A 36 -32.33 2.72 -10.09
CA LEU A 36 -31.58 1.87 -9.16
C LEU A 36 -31.00 2.63 -7.96
N PHE A 37 -30.98 3.97 -8.00
CA PHE A 37 -30.35 4.80 -6.97
C PHE A 37 -31.39 5.48 -6.08
N ASP A 38 -31.34 5.18 -4.78
CA ASP A 38 -32.14 5.86 -3.74
C ASP A 38 -31.26 6.89 -2.99
N ILE A 39 -30.75 7.88 -3.73
CA ILE A 39 -29.92 8.96 -3.18
C ILE A 39 -30.84 10.14 -2.86
N PRO A 40 -30.94 10.59 -1.59
CA PRO A 40 -31.74 11.75 -1.23
C PRO A 40 -31.34 13.01 -2.02
N GLU A 41 -32.33 13.76 -2.51
CA GLU A 41 -32.13 14.96 -3.33
C GLU A 41 -31.21 15.98 -2.67
N GLU A 42 -31.30 16.14 -1.34
CA GLU A 42 -30.49 17.08 -0.55
C GLU A 42 -28.96 16.84 -0.65
N ILE A 43 -28.55 15.59 -0.94
CA ILE A 43 -27.14 15.21 -1.07
C ILE A 43 -26.78 14.72 -2.48
N ARG A 44 -27.74 14.75 -3.41
CA ARG A 44 -27.52 14.31 -4.79
C ARG A 44 -26.65 15.32 -5.51
N PHE A 45 -25.63 14.82 -6.20
CA PHE A 45 -24.79 15.65 -7.05
C PHE A 45 -25.39 15.75 -8.46
N ASP A 46 -25.85 16.94 -8.82
CA ASP A 46 -26.50 17.22 -10.11
C ASP A 46 -25.59 17.97 -11.10
N GLY A 47 -24.30 18.11 -10.77
CA GLY A 47 -23.31 18.76 -11.61
C GLY A 47 -22.60 17.81 -12.57
N GLU A 48 -21.69 18.36 -13.36
CA GLU A 48 -20.72 17.57 -14.13
C GLU A 48 -19.40 17.47 -13.35
N PHE A 49 -18.76 16.31 -13.37
CA PHE A 49 -17.47 16.10 -12.71
C PHE A 49 -16.32 16.88 -13.37
N GLY A 50 -16.50 17.43 -14.57
CA GLY A 50 -15.47 18.18 -15.28
C GLY A 50 -14.26 17.34 -15.71
N VAL A 51 -14.40 16.01 -15.74
CA VAL A 51 -13.33 15.09 -16.16
C VAL A 51 -13.48 14.77 -17.64
N SER A 52 -12.48 15.11 -18.43
CA SER A 52 -12.42 14.74 -19.85
C SER A 52 -12.09 13.25 -20.01
N GLY A 53 -12.80 12.56 -20.89
CA GLY A 53 -12.41 11.22 -21.35
C GLY A 53 -11.24 11.29 -22.33
N ALA A 54 -10.44 10.23 -22.38
CA ALA A 54 -9.40 10.00 -23.38
C ALA A 54 -9.43 8.52 -23.78
N ASP A 55 -9.09 8.21 -25.01
CA ASP A 55 -8.85 6.81 -25.38
C ASP A 55 -7.52 6.30 -24.78
N GLU A 56 -7.32 4.98 -24.80
CA GLU A 56 -6.13 4.36 -24.22
C GLU A 56 -4.82 4.90 -24.82
N ARG A 57 -4.80 5.19 -26.12
CA ARG A 57 -3.59 5.64 -26.81
C ARG A 57 -3.28 7.09 -26.46
N GLU A 58 -4.30 7.93 -26.44
CA GLU A 58 -4.20 9.32 -25.99
C GLU A 58 -3.66 9.39 -24.56
N LEU A 59 -4.22 8.59 -23.65
CA LEU A 59 -3.77 8.53 -22.26
C LEU A 59 -2.32 8.04 -22.13
N ARG A 60 -1.96 6.96 -22.84
CA ARG A 60 -0.58 6.43 -22.82
C ARG A 60 0.43 7.45 -23.32
N ASN A 61 0.13 8.18 -24.40
CA ASN A 61 1.01 9.22 -24.92
C ASN A 61 1.15 10.38 -23.93
N ALA A 62 0.04 10.85 -23.35
CA ALA A 62 0.07 11.93 -22.37
C ALA A 62 0.89 11.56 -21.12
N MET A 63 0.79 10.31 -20.65
CA MET A 63 1.62 9.81 -19.54
C MET A 63 3.10 9.69 -19.91
N ALA A 64 3.41 9.24 -21.13
CA ALA A 64 4.79 9.20 -21.63
C ALA A 64 5.42 10.61 -21.69
N ASP A 65 4.68 11.59 -22.21
CA ASP A 65 5.12 13.00 -22.27
C ASP A 65 5.24 13.66 -20.89
N LEU A 66 4.46 13.19 -19.91
CA LEU A 66 4.57 13.63 -18.52
C LEU A 66 5.84 13.06 -17.88
N PHE A 67 6.05 11.75 -18.00
CA PHE A 67 7.20 11.07 -17.40
C PHE A 67 8.53 11.42 -18.07
N SER A 68 8.53 11.83 -19.35
CA SER A 68 9.74 12.30 -20.05
C SER A 68 10.32 13.60 -19.49
N ARG A 69 9.63 14.25 -18.54
CA ARG A 69 10.11 15.46 -17.84
C ARG A 69 11.00 15.13 -16.65
N ASN A 70 11.01 13.88 -16.20
CA ASN A 70 11.86 13.42 -15.11
C ASN A 70 13.28 13.19 -15.65
N GLU A 71 14.29 13.48 -14.82
CA GLU A 71 15.70 13.20 -15.15
C GLU A 71 16.06 11.77 -14.76
N GLU A 72 16.69 11.03 -15.68
CA GLU A 72 17.29 9.72 -15.38
C GLU A 72 18.68 9.92 -14.77
N LEU A 73 18.77 9.79 -13.44
CA LEU A 73 20.00 10.02 -12.69
C LEU A 73 20.55 8.71 -12.10
N THR A 74 21.86 8.64 -11.97
CA THR A 74 22.47 7.62 -11.08
C THR A 74 22.27 8.07 -9.63
N GLU A 75 21.52 7.30 -8.86
CA GLU A 75 21.09 7.63 -7.52
C GLU A 75 22.12 7.17 -6.46
N PHE A 76 22.51 8.09 -5.57
CA PHE A 76 23.41 7.85 -4.43
C PHE A 76 22.94 8.58 -3.15
N LEU A 77 21.68 9.04 -3.12
CA LEU A 77 21.10 9.74 -1.96
C LEU A 77 20.86 8.77 -0.80
N GLY A 78 20.55 7.50 -1.09
CA GLY A 78 20.29 6.47 -0.09
C GLY A 78 18.99 6.75 0.68
N ARG A 79 19.10 6.92 2.00
CA ARG A 79 17.95 7.19 2.90
C ARG A 79 16.88 6.08 2.88
N GLY A 80 17.32 4.82 2.77
CA GLY A 80 16.43 3.65 2.76
C GLY A 80 15.88 3.29 1.38
N HIS A 81 16.22 4.06 0.35
CA HIS A 81 15.97 3.71 -1.04
C HIS A 81 17.31 3.63 -1.77
N HIS A 82 17.52 2.56 -2.52
CA HIS A 82 18.79 2.28 -3.16
C HIS A 82 18.56 1.73 -4.55
N ALA A 83 19.28 2.25 -5.54
CA ALA A 83 19.29 1.67 -6.87
C ALA A 83 19.86 0.25 -6.84
N HIS A 84 19.05 -0.73 -7.25
CA HIS A 84 19.44 -2.14 -7.35
C HIS A 84 19.07 -2.71 -8.71
N TYR A 85 19.87 -3.68 -9.18
CA TYR A 85 19.49 -4.48 -10.33
C TYR A 85 18.26 -5.34 -9.99
N VAL A 86 17.18 -5.14 -10.72
CA VAL A 86 15.98 -6.00 -10.66
C VAL A 86 16.05 -6.98 -11.83
N PRO A 87 16.19 -8.30 -11.57
CA PRO A 87 16.22 -9.30 -12.65
C PRO A 87 14.93 -9.27 -13.47
N ALA A 88 15.03 -9.33 -14.79
CA ALA A 88 13.86 -9.28 -15.70
C ALA A 88 12.79 -10.36 -15.41
N LEU A 89 13.20 -11.50 -14.82
CA LEU A 89 12.27 -12.54 -14.38
C LEU A 89 11.29 -12.06 -13.31
N VAL A 90 11.69 -11.15 -12.42
CA VAL A 90 10.82 -10.58 -11.37
C VAL A 90 9.68 -9.78 -12.01
N ASP A 91 10.01 -9.05 -13.06
CA ASP A 91 9.09 -8.27 -13.87
C ASP A 91 8.09 -9.15 -14.63
N ASP A 92 8.50 -10.31 -15.11
CA ASP A 92 7.63 -11.29 -15.76
C ASP A 92 6.67 -11.95 -14.75
N LEU A 93 7.19 -12.40 -13.61
CA LEU A 93 6.40 -13.03 -12.55
C LEU A 93 5.38 -12.08 -11.94
N SER A 94 5.76 -10.85 -11.63
CA SER A 94 4.88 -9.85 -11.00
C SER A 94 3.73 -9.41 -11.91
N ARG A 95 3.88 -9.50 -13.23
CA ARG A 95 2.84 -9.14 -14.22
C ARG A 95 1.86 -10.27 -14.52
N ARG A 96 2.12 -11.49 -14.05
CA ARG A 96 1.17 -12.59 -14.20
C ARG A 96 -0.14 -12.26 -13.50
N SER A 97 -1.25 -12.43 -14.22
CA SER A 97 -2.58 -12.06 -13.74
C SER A 97 -2.96 -12.79 -12.45
N GLU A 98 -2.51 -14.04 -12.27
CA GLU A 98 -2.79 -14.82 -11.06
C GLU A 98 -2.19 -14.20 -9.79
N PHE A 99 -1.12 -13.41 -9.91
CA PHE A 99 -0.56 -12.63 -8.80
C PHE A 99 -1.18 -11.23 -8.76
N LEU A 100 -1.25 -10.54 -9.91
CA LEU A 100 -1.63 -9.13 -9.98
C LEU A 100 -3.10 -8.85 -9.69
N THR A 101 -4.01 -9.74 -10.09
CA THR A 101 -5.46 -9.52 -9.99
C THR A 101 -6.14 -10.37 -8.92
N SER A 102 -5.39 -11.24 -8.23
CA SER A 102 -5.92 -11.98 -7.10
C SER A 102 -6.16 -11.04 -5.91
N TYR A 103 -7.19 -11.33 -5.11
CA TYR A 103 -7.42 -10.63 -3.85
C TYR A 103 -6.83 -11.42 -2.67
N THR A 104 -7.00 -10.94 -1.45
CA THR A 104 -6.61 -11.65 -0.24
C THR A 104 -7.07 -13.10 -0.28
N GLN A 105 -6.15 -14.01 0.03
CA GLN A 105 -6.26 -15.45 -0.23
C GLN A 105 -7.17 -16.16 0.79
N TYR A 106 -8.42 -15.74 0.91
CA TYR A 106 -9.42 -16.30 1.83
C TYR A 106 -9.92 -17.69 1.43
N GLN A 107 -9.70 -18.10 0.18
CA GLN A 107 -10.05 -19.43 -0.34
C GLN A 107 -8.75 -20.21 -0.62
N PRO A 108 -8.14 -20.82 0.40
CA PRO A 108 -6.79 -21.38 0.29
C PRO A 108 -6.68 -22.48 -0.77
N GLU A 109 -7.74 -23.26 -1.00
CA GLU A 109 -7.78 -24.40 -1.93
C GLU A 109 -7.50 -23.99 -3.39
N ILE A 110 -7.82 -22.75 -3.74
CA ILE A 110 -7.62 -22.19 -5.10
C ILE A 110 -6.52 -21.12 -5.14
N ALA A 111 -5.83 -20.89 -4.01
CA ALA A 111 -4.82 -19.83 -3.85
C ALA A 111 -3.43 -20.35 -3.44
N GLN A 112 -3.20 -21.67 -3.55
CA GLN A 112 -1.96 -22.30 -3.07
C GLN A 112 -0.69 -21.72 -3.70
N GLY A 113 -0.71 -21.31 -4.96
CA GLY A 113 0.45 -20.69 -5.61
C GLY A 113 0.90 -19.41 -4.90
N PHE A 114 -0.03 -18.51 -4.57
CA PHE A 114 0.27 -17.27 -3.86
C PHE A 114 0.63 -17.54 -2.39
N LEU A 115 -0.11 -18.42 -1.72
CA LEU A 115 0.15 -18.79 -0.33
C LEU A 115 1.53 -19.42 -0.15
N GLN A 116 1.99 -20.23 -1.10
CA GLN A 116 3.34 -20.78 -1.08
C GLN A 116 4.39 -19.67 -1.23
N VAL A 117 4.21 -18.72 -2.14
CA VAL A 117 5.11 -17.57 -2.29
C VAL A 117 5.18 -16.74 -0.99
N LEU A 118 4.05 -16.53 -0.31
CA LEU A 118 4.03 -15.85 1.00
C LEU A 118 4.78 -16.65 2.08
N PHE A 119 4.59 -17.97 2.12
CA PHE A 119 5.32 -18.83 3.03
C PHE A 119 6.84 -18.81 2.76
N GLU A 120 7.25 -18.81 1.49
CA GLU A 120 8.66 -18.67 1.09
C GLU A 120 9.20 -17.29 1.49
N TYR A 121 8.44 -16.22 1.30
CA TYR A 121 8.78 -14.86 1.77
C TYR A 121 9.01 -14.82 3.29
N GLN A 122 8.09 -15.38 4.07
CA GLN A 122 8.24 -15.46 5.53
C GLN A 122 9.48 -16.27 5.91
N SER A 123 9.70 -17.41 5.24
CA SER A 123 10.85 -18.28 5.49
C SER A 123 12.16 -17.56 5.19
N MET A 124 12.25 -16.82 4.09
CA MET A 124 13.43 -16.00 3.76
C MET A 124 13.71 -14.94 4.84
N LEU A 125 12.68 -14.28 5.36
CA LEU A 125 12.85 -13.30 6.44
C LEU A 125 13.26 -13.93 7.77
N VAL A 126 12.70 -15.09 8.10
CA VAL A 126 13.10 -15.87 9.29
C VAL A 126 14.57 -16.26 9.21
N GLU A 127 15.02 -16.81 8.09
CA GLU A 127 16.43 -17.17 7.88
C GLU A 127 17.35 -15.95 7.89
N LEU A 128 16.92 -14.82 7.30
CA LEU A 128 17.70 -13.59 7.24
C LEU A 128 17.85 -12.90 8.61
N THR A 129 16.78 -12.88 9.40
CA THR A 129 16.73 -12.15 10.68
C THR A 129 17.11 -13.02 11.87
N GLY A 130 17.03 -14.35 11.74
CA GLY A 130 17.17 -15.30 12.84
C GLY A 130 16.00 -15.28 13.84
N LEU A 131 14.93 -14.53 13.57
CA LEU A 131 13.73 -14.47 14.40
C LEU A 131 12.80 -15.64 14.10
N PRO A 132 12.00 -16.12 15.07
CA PRO A 132 11.22 -17.36 14.91
C PRO A 132 10.00 -17.23 13.98
N VAL A 133 9.57 -16.00 13.66
CA VAL A 133 8.37 -15.75 12.85
C VAL A 133 8.49 -14.42 12.11
N ALA A 134 7.93 -14.38 10.90
CA ALA A 134 7.69 -13.17 10.13
C ALA A 134 6.23 -13.14 9.68
N ASN A 135 5.64 -11.96 9.54
CA ASN A 135 4.31 -11.81 8.94
C ASN A 135 4.39 -11.72 7.40
N CYS A 136 3.24 -11.59 6.73
CA CYS A 136 3.16 -11.41 5.28
C CYS A 136 3.21 -9.93 4.88
N SER A 137 4.28 -9.24 5.30
CA SER A 137 4.62 -7.83 5.03
C SER A 137 3.94 -6.77 5.90
N MET A 138 4.50 -5.57 5.82
CA MET A 138 4.01 -4.30 6.35
C MET A 138 4.06 -3.27 5.20
N TYR A 139 3.42 -2.11 5.33
CA TYR A 139 3.40 -1.11 4.27
C TYR A 139 4.80 -0.58 3.93
N ASP A 140 5.58 -0.22 4.95
CA ASP A 140 6.96 0.22 4.80
C ASP A 140 7.75 0.01 6.11
N ALA A 141 9.03 0.39 6.11
CA ALA A 141 9.89 0.29 7.28
C ALA A 141 9.49 1.25 8.43
N ALA A 142 8.86 2.39 8.13
CA ALA A 142 8.48 3.39 9.12
C ALA A 142 7.27 2.91 9.95
N THR A 143 6.23 2.46 9.26
CA THR A 143 5.04 1.84 9.85
C THR A 143 5.37 0.52 10.55
N ALA A 144 6.32 -0.27 10.02
CA ALA A 144 6.80 -1.46 10.70
C ALA A 144 7.50 -1.15 12.03
N LEU A 145 8.31 -0.07 12.09
CA LEU A 145 8.93 0.39 13.34
C LEU A 145 7.86 0.79 14.37
N ALA A 146 6.85 1.54 13.94
CA ALA A 146 5.76 1.95 14.82
C ALA A 146 4.97 0.75 15.37
N GLU A 147 4.63 -0.22 14.53
CA GLU A 147 3.93 -1.43 14.96
C GLU A 147 4.79 -2.33 15.85
N ALA A 148 6.11 -2.34 15.67
CA ALA A 148 7.02 -2.99 16.60
C ALA A 148 6.99 -2.33 17.99
N ALA A 149 6.98 -1.00 18.07
CA ALA A 149 6.84 -0.28 19.33
C ALA A 149 5.49 -0.56 20.01
N LEU A 150 4.39 -0.54 19.25
CA LEU A 150 3.06 -0.86 19.77
C LEU A 150 2.94 -2.33 20.20
N LEU A 151 3.54 -3.27 19.47
CA LEU A 151 3.59 -4.67 19.85
C LEU A 151 4.36 -4.85 21.17
N ALA A 152 5.53 -4.21 21.30
CA ALA A 152 6.31 -4.23 22.54
C ALA A 152 5.52 -3.68 23.73
N ASN A 153 4.81 -2.56 23.54
CA ASN A 153 3.91 -1.97 24.54
C ASN A 153 2.82 -2.96 24.99
N ARG A 154 2.16 -3.63 24.05
CA ARG A 154 1.10 -4.62 24.37
C ARG A 154 1.62 -5.86 25.09
N LEU A 155 2.86 -6.27 24.82
CA LEU A 155 3.45 -7.49 25.37
C LEU A 155 4.19 -7.28 26.70
N ARG A 156 4.54 -6.04 27.07
CA ARG A 156 5.26 -5.76 28.32
C ARG A 156 4.39 -6.13 29.53
N ARG A 157 4.62 -7.31 30.12
CA ARG A 157 3.99 -7.71 31.38
C ARG A 157 5.00 -7.49 32.51
N GLY A 158 4.71 -6.53 33.40
CA GLY A 158 5.52 -6.26 34.59
C GLY A 158 6.67 -5.25 34.43
N ALA A 159 6.83 -4.63 33.26
CA ALA A 159 7.71 -3.48 33.09
C ALA A 159 6.96 -2.18 33.43
N SER A 160 7.60 -1.27 34.17
CA SER A 160 7.00 -0.02 34.68
C SER A 160 7.18 1.20 33.77
N GLY A 161 7.83 1.06 32.61
CA GLY A 161 8.11 2.17 31.69
C GLY A 161 7.15 2.26 30.49
N HIS A 162 6.97 3.46 29.98
CA HIS A 162 6.19 3.78 28.77
C HIS A 162 7.03 4.40 27.65
N ARG A 163 8.36 4.44 27.80
CA ARG A 163 9.29 5.04 26.86
C ARG A 163 9.82 4.02 25.85
N VAL A 164 9.79 4.36 24.56
CA VAL A 164 10.53 3.65 23.50
C VAL A 164 11.79 4.43 23.17
N LEU A 165 12.95 3.77 23.19
CA LEU A 165 14.22 4.38 22.85
C LEU A 165 14.59 4.08 21.38
N VAL A 166 14.92 5.13 20.63
CA VAL A 166 15.37 5.07 19.23
C VAL A 166 16.75 5.72 19.08
N PRO A 167 17.56 5.35 18.07
CA PRO A 167 18.85 6.01 17.88
C PRO A 167 18.67 7.48 17.49
N GLU A 168 19.51 8.37 17.99
CA GLU A 168 19.49 9.82 17.65
C GLU A 168 19.64 10.09 16.14
N HIS A 169 20.24 9.15 15.40
CA HIS A 169 20.40 9.22 13.94
C HIS A 169 19.23 8.61 13.16
N LEU A 170 18.10 8.29 13.80
CA LEU A 170 16.93 7.80 13.10
C LEU A 170 16.43 8.85 12.09
N HIS A 171 16.17 8.41 10.86
CA HIS A 171 15.71 9.30 9.79
C HIS A 171 14.37 9.98 10.18
N GLU A 172 14.28 11.29 9.95
CA GLU A 172 13.13 12.14 10.35
C GLU A 172 11.77 11.58 9.89
N GLY A 173 11.69 11.03 8.67
CA GLY A 173 10.46 10.43 8.17
C GLY A 173 10.00 9.20 8.95
N ARG A 174 10.92 8.41 9.52
CA ARG A 174 10.57 7.27 10.39
C ARG A 174 10.18 7.75 11.78
N LEU A 175 10.89 8.75 12.31
CA LEU A 175 10.56 9.36 13.60
C LEU A 175 9.16 9.98 13.57
N GLY A 176 8.83 10.76 12.55
CA GLY A 176 7.51 11.37 12.42
C GLY A 176 6.36 10.35 12.29
N VAL A 177 6.58 9.22 11.60
CA VAL A 177 5.58 8.13 11.56
C VAL A 177 5.44 7.48 12.93
N LEU A 178 6.55 7.24 13.63
CA LEU A 178 6.54 6.69 14.98
C LEU A 178 5.78 7.62 15.95
N GLU A 179 6.07 8.92 15.95
CA GLU A 179 5.37 9.93 16.74
C GLU A 179 3.86 9.88 16.50
N ASN A 180 3.43 9.89 15.24
CA ASN A 180 2.01 9.85 14.89
C ASN A 180 1.30 8.57 15.36
N TYR A 181 1.97 7.41 15.29
CA TYR A 181 1.39 6.16 15.78
C TYR A 181 1.32 6.09 17.30
N LEU A 182 2.22 6.80 18.00
CA LEU A 182 2.33 6.75 19.47
C LEU A 182 1.54 7.84 20.20
N ASP A 183 1.08 8.89 19.51
CA ASP A 183 0.29 10.00 20.09
C ASP A 183 -0.91 9.52 20.92
N GLY A 184 -1.55 8.42 20.52
CA GLY A 184 -2.67 7.80 21.24
C GLY A 184 -2.32 6.58 22.10
N ALA A 185 -1.04 6.19 22.18
CA ALA A 185 -0.61 4.94 22.80
C ALA A 185 -0.11 5.08 24.25
N GLU A 186 -0.17 6.30 24.81
CA GLU A 186 0.42 6.64 26.11
C GLU A 186 1.90 6.23 26.19
N MET A 187 2.64 6.43 25.10
CA MET A 187 4.06 6.12 25.00
C MET A 187 4.87 7.37 24.75
N GLU A 188 6.05 7.44 25.34
CA GLU A 188 7.03 8.50 25.08
C GLU A 188 8.13 7.98 24.16
N ILE A 189 8.64 8.85 23.29
CA ILE A 189 9.82 8.54 22.48
C ILE A 189 11.03 9.20 23.15
N GLY A 190 12.08 8.42 23.32
CA GLY A 190 13.39 8.90 23.73
C GLY A 190 14.44 8.54 22.71
N GLU A 191 15.50 9.34 22.66
CA GLU A 191 16.67 9.03 21.86
C GLU A 191 17.77 8.43 22.74
N TYR A 192 18.58 7.54 22.15
CA TYR A 192 19.83 7.07 22.73
C TYR A 192 21.03 7.51 21.86
N PRO A 193 22.17 7.81 22.50
CA PRO A 193 23.34 8.36 21.81
C PRO A 193 24.08 7.31 20.97
N MET A 194 24.77 7.81 19.95
CA MET A 194 25.60 7.01 19.05
C MET A 194 27.09 7.41 19.21
N ALA A 195 27.99 6.44 19.08
CA ALA A 195 29.43 6.63 19.09
C ALA A 195 30.05 6.06 17.81
N ASP A 196 30.74 6.90 17.03
CA ASP A 196 31.41 6.51 15.77
C ASP A 196 30.51 5.73 14.78
N GLY A 197 29.23 6.09 14.72
CA GLY A 197 28.24 5.46 13.83
C GLY A 197 27.66 4.14 14.36
N ALA A 198 28.03 3.73 15.57
CA ALA A 198 27.45 2.60 16.30
C ALA A 198 26.67 3.07 17.53
N VAL A 199 25.91 2.17 18.15
CA VAL A 199 25.22 2.45 19.41
C VAL A 199 26.24 2.65 20.53
N ASP A 200 26.12 3.72 21.31
CA ASP A 200 26.83 3.85 22.58
C ASP A 200 26.13 2.99 23.62
N VAL A 201 26.63 1.75 23.79
CA VAL A 201 26.00 0.75 24.67
C VAL A 201 26.11 1.14 26.15
N GLU A 202 27.18 1.85 26.53
CA GLU A 202 27.38 2.29 27.91
C GLU A 202 26.36 3.37 28.27
N ALA A 203 26.24 4.39 27.43
CA ALA A 203 25.27 5.45 27.63
C ALA A 203 23.81 4.97 27.45
N LEU A 204 23.56 4.00 26.56
CA LEU A 204 22.24 3.35 26.47
C LEU A 204 21.89 2.60 27.76
N ALA A 205 22.85 1.90 28.38
CA ALA A 205 22.61 1.17 29.63
C ALA A 205 22.21 2.12 30.77
N ASP A 206 22.78 3.33 30.82
CA ASP A 206 22.42 4.35 31.80
C ASP A 206 21.02 4.96 31.59
N LEU A 207 20.42 4.79 30.40
CA LEU A 207 19.09 5.29 30.05
C LEU A 207 17.96 4.28 30.27
N VAL A 208 18.29 3.00 30.48
CA VAL A 208 17.33 1.92 30.65
C VAL A 208 17.13 1.67 32.16
N ASP A 209 15.91 1.94 32.64
CA ASP A 209 15.48 1.68 34.04
C ASP A 209 15.22 0.19 34.34
#